data_AF-A0A945J3S6-F1
#
_entry.id   AF-A0A945J3S6-F1
#
_cell.length_a   1.000
_cell.length_b   1.000
_cell.length_c   1.000
_cell.angle_alpha   90.00
_cell.angle_beta   90.00
_cell.angle_gamma   90.00
#
_symmetry.space_group_name_H-M   'P 1'
#
loop_
_entity.id
_entity.type
_entity.pdbx_description
1 polymer ?
#
loop_
_entity_poly.entity_id
_entity_poly.type
_entity_poly.pdbx_seq_one_letter_code
_entity_poly.pdbx_strand_id
1 'polypeptide(L)'
;MIAHYLHNLTTKRFLLILCVMFFLGAADVYAEQGGKPFYSNNPIAAQIDGEPVYLDDLKHVRIQETLQQLYEMQTRALKEKILVKLTEKHPELIAEKIPKVTNAEIKSFYEGNPGIKKLGTLSKVSAEIRDYLEKSFRQVHIEQQYQNAVSQGWV
;
A
#
# COMPACT_ATOMS: atom_id res chain seq x y z
N MET A 1 -50.11 53.03 -28.47
CA MET A 1 -50.30 52.78 -27.02
C MET A 1 -50.89 51.39 -26.71
N ILE A 2 -51.09 50.49 -27.68
CA ILE A 2 -51.71 49.16 -27.46
C ILE A 2 -50.66 48.03 -27.40
N ALA A 3 -49.55 48.15 -28.13
CA ALA A 3 -48.48 47.13 -28.18
C ALA A 3 -47.74 46.94 -26.83
N HIS A 4 -47.57 48.01 -26.04
CA HIS A 4 -46.91 47.94 -24.73
C HIS A 4 -47.73 47.21 -23.67
N TYR A 5 -49.06 47.16 -23.84
CA TYR A 5 -49.98 46.51 -22.93
C TYR A 5 -50.04 44.99 -23.15
N LEU A 6 -49.94 44.54 -24.42
CA LEU A 6 -49.88 43.12 -24.75
C LEU A 6 -48.58 42.44 -24.27
N HIS A 7 -47.44 43.14 -24.33
CA HIS A 7 -46.15 42.57 -23.90
C HIS A 7 -46.09 42.34 -22.38
N ASN A 8 -46.67 43.26 -21.59
CA ASN A 8 -46.77 43.13 -20.13
C ASN A 8 -47.72 42.01 -19.68
N LEU A 9 -48.69 41.62 -20.53
CA LEU A 9 -49.64 40.56 -20.20
C LEU A 9 -49.05 39.16 -20.46
N THR A 10 -48.23 39.01 -21.50
CA THR A 10 -47.52 37.77 -21.82
C THR A 10 -46.36 37.48 -20.87
N THR A 11 -45.60 38.51 -20.47
CA THR A 11 -44.51 38.35 -19.49
C THR A 11 -45.00 37.96 -18.10
N LYS A 12 -46.12 38.55 -17.62
CA LYS A 12 -46.72 38.18 -16.34
C LYS A 12 -47.23 36.74 -16.31
N ARG A 13 -47.77 36.23 -17.42
CA ARG A 13 -48.22 34.82 -17.54
C ARG A 13 -47.05 33.84 -17.53
N PHE A 14 -45.95 34.17 -18.21
CA PHE A 14 -44.72 33.38 -18.17
C PHE A 14 -44.11 33.31 -16.76
N LEU A 15 -44.10 34.45 -16.05
CA LEU A 15 -43.55 34.53 -14.70
C LEU A 15 -44.38 33.73 -13.68
N LEU A 16 -45.70 33.68 -13.86
CA LEU A 16 -46.60 32.90 -13.02
C LEU A 16 -46.43 31.38 -13.22
N ILE A 17 -46.23 30.93 -14.46
CA ILE A 17 -45.98 29.51 -14.79
C ILE A 17 -44.62 29.06 -14.25
N LEU A 18 -43.58 29.91 -14.35
CA LEU A 18 -42.26 29.64 -13.77
C LEU A 18 -42.32 29.52 -12.24
N CYS A 19 -43.15 30.34 -11.58
CA CYS A 19 -43.33 30.31 -10.14
C CYS A 19 -44.00 29.00 -9.66
N VAL A 20 -45.03 28.54 -10.37
CA VAL A 20 -45.73 27.27 -10.03
C VAL A 20 -44.82 26.05 -10.21
N MET A 21 -43.97 26.03 -11.24
CA MET A 21 -42.94 24.99 -11.42
C MET A 21 -41.90 24.97 -10.28
N PHE A 22 -41.57 26.13 -9.71
CA PHE A 22 -40.60 26.21 -8.61
C PHE A 22 -41.17 25.75 -7.26
N PHE A 23 -42.48 25.91 -7.04
CA PHE A 23 -43.14 25.49 -5.78
C PHE A 23 -43.59 24.02 -5.76
N LEU A 24 -43.80 23.37 -6.91
CA LEU A 24 -44.13 21.93 -6.95
C LEU A 24 -42.92 20.99 -6.86
N GLY A 25 -41.69 21.52 -6.96
CA GLY A 25 -40.45 20.72 -6.91
C GLY A 25 -39.87 20.45 -5.53
N ALA A 26 -40.44 21.01 -4.45
CA ALA A 26 -39.91 20.92 -3.09
C ALA A 26 -40.67 19.91 -2.21
N ALA A 27 -41.10 18.79 -2.78
CA ALA A 27 -41.44 17.63 -1.96
C ALA A 27 -40.11 16.93 -1.60
N ASP A 28 -39.46 17.41 -0.55
CA ASP A 28 -38.39 16.66 0.12
C ASP A 28 -38.99 15.34 0.60
N VAL A 29 -38.76 14.27 -0.17
CA VAL A 29 -38.85 12.92 0.35
C VAL A 29 -37.76 12.83 1.40
N TYR A 30 -38.11 13.07 2.65
CA TYR A 30 -37.30 12.71 3.79
C TYR A 30 -37.10 11.19 3.73
N ALA A 31 -36.00 10.77 3.11
CA ALA A 31 -35.44 9.47 3.39
C ALA A 31 -35.23 9.43 4.91
N GLU A 32 -35.90 8.47 5.55
CA GLU A 32 -35.72 8.12 6.95
C GLU A 32 -34.24 8.25 7.29
N GLN A 33 -33.89 9.14 8.23
CA GLN A 33 -32.56 9.16 8.83
C GLN A 33 -32.40 7.91 9.69
N GLY A 34 -32.39 6.73 9.07
CA GLY A 34 -31.68 5.59 9.58
C GLY A 34 -30.22 6.03 9.68
N GLY A 35 -29.73 6.14 10.91
CA GLY A 35 -28.40 6.68 11.21
C GLY A 35 -27.38 6.14 10.22
N LYS A 36 -26.59 7.06 9.64
CA LYS A 36 -25.48 6.73 8.73
C LYS A 36 -24.76 5.52 9.32
N PRO A 37 -24.70 4.35 8.65
CA PRO A 37 -23.96 3.24 9.22
C PRO A 37 -22.55 3.75 9.44
N PHE A 38 -22.10 3.74 10.69
CA PHE A 38 -20.71 4.00 11.00
C PHE A 38 -19.91 2.99 10.18
N TYR A 39 -19.30 3.45 9.09
CA TYR A 39 -18.48 2.61 8.25
C TYR A 39 -17.24 2.24 9.07
N SER A 40 -17.31 1.08 9.73
CA SER A 40 -16.20 0.46 10.41
C SER A 40 -15.54 -0.49 9.42
N ASN A 41 -14.25 -0.30 9.16
CA ASN A 41 -13.44 -1.20 8.34
C ASN A 41 -13.14 -2.55 9.01
N ASN A 42 -13.77 -2.82 10.16
CA ASN A 42 -13.61 -4.04 10.92
C ASN A 42 -14.80 -4.98 10.62
N PRO A 43 -14.66 -5.94 9.69
CA PRO A 43 -15.77 -6.81 9.31
C PRO A 43 -16.18 -7.74 10.44
N ILE A 44 -17.45 -8.15 10.46
CA ILE A 44 -17.95 -9.19 11.35
C ILE A 44 -17.37 -10.53 10.88
N ALA A 45 -16.60 -11.18 11.74
CA ALA A 45 -15.98 -12.48 11.47
C ALA A 45 -16.95 -13.64 11.77
N ALA A 46 -17.80 -13.49 12.79
CA ALA A 46 -18.83 -14.45 13.16
C ALA A 46 -19.95 -13.79 13.96
N GLN A 47 -21.06 -14.50 14.17
CA GLN A 47 -22.14 -14.08 15.07
C GLN A 47 -22.49 -15.24 16.01
N ILE A 48 -22.57 -14.99 17.32
CA ILE A 48 -22.86 -15.99 18.37
C ILE A 48 -24.10 -15.51 19.11
N ASP A 49 -25.23 -16.22 19.01
CA ASP A 49 -26.51 -15.87 19.65
C ASP A 49 -26.99 -14.43 19.38
N GLY A 50 -26.64 -13.88 18.21
CA GLY A 50 -26.97 -12.51 17.82
C GLY A 50 -25.86 -11.48 18.11
N GLU A 51 -24.87 -11.82 18.93
CA GLU A 51 -23.73 -10.95 19.25
C GLU A 51 -22.63 -11.08 18.17
N PRO A 52 -22.20 -9.97 17.54
CA PRO A 52 -21.16 -10.01 16.52
C PRO A 52 -19.77 -10.18 17.15
N VAL A 53 -18.98 -11.09 16.57
CA VAL A 53 -17.53 -11.19 16.78
C VAL A 53 -16.85 -10.49 15.61
N TYR A 54 -16.04 -9.48 15.88
CA TYR A 54 -15.37 -8.72 14.85
C TYR A 54 -14.01 -9.32 14.48
N LEU A 55 -13.52 -9.02 13.28
CA LEU A 55 -12.20 -9.45 12.84
C LEU A 55 -11.08 -8.94 13.77
N ASP A 56 -11.23 -7.73 14.31
CA ASP A 56 -10.27 -7.17 15.26
C ASP A 56 -10.22 -7.94 16.59
N ASP A 57 -11.30 -8.59 16.99
CA ASP A 57 -11.32 -9.44 18.20
C ASP A 57 -10.44 -10.69 18.01
N LEU A 58 -10.11 -11.02 16.76
CA LEU A 58 -9.20 -12.09 16.39
C LEU A 58 -7.73 -11.63 16.30
N LYS A 59 -7.44 -10.34 16.55
CA LYS A 59 -6.06 -9.81 16.51
C LYS A 59 -5.21 -10.55 17.54
N HIS A 60 -4.07 -11.05 17.07
CA HIS A 60 -3.07 -11.70 17.90
C HIS A 60 -1.69 -11.22 17.47
N VAL A 61 -0.76 -11.05 18.43
CA VAL A 61 0.61 -10.55 18.16
C VAL A 61 1.29 -11.30 17.01
N ARG A 62 1.26 -12.64 17.03
CA ARG A 62 1.77 -13.49 15.93
C ARG A 62 1.15 -13.21 14.55
N ILE A 63 -0.14 -12.90 14.48
CA ILE A 63 -0.80 -12.55 13.21
C ILE A 63 -0.25 -11.21 12.71
N GLN A 64 -0.12 -10.22 13.59
CA GLN A 64 0.42 -8.91 13.24
C GLN A 64 1.89 -9.00 12.81
N GLU A 65 2.71 -9.78 13.52
CA GLU A 65 4.10 -10.05 13.13
C GLU A 65 4.18 -10.70 11.74
N THR A 66 3.31 -11.67 11.46
CA THR A 66 3.25 -12.34 10.14
C THR A 66 2.82 -11.37 9.04
N LEU A 67 1.83 -10.51 9.30
CA LEU A 67 1.39 -9.48 8.34
C LEU A 67 2.50 -8.46 8.06
N GLN A 68 3.24 -8.05 9.09
CA GLN A 68 4.39 -7.16 8.94
C GLN A 68 5.48 -7.82 8.08
N GLN A 69 5.82 -9.07 8.35
CA GLN A 69 6.78 -9.83 7.54
C GLN A 69 6.34 -9.94 6.08
N LEU A 70 5.06 -10.20 5.83
CA LEU A 70 4.50 -10.25 4.48
C LEU A 70 4.65 -8.90 3.77
N TYR A 71 4.33 -7.80 4.45
CA TYR A 71 4.47 -6.46 3.89
C TYR A 71 5.92 -6.14 3.52
N GLU A 72 6.89 -6.50 4.38
CA GLU A 72 8.31 -6.34 4.11
C GLU A 72 8.77 -7.17 2.90
N MET A 73 8.30 -8.41 2.78
CA MET A 73 8.56 -9.27 1.61
C MET A 73 8.00 -8.67 0.32
N GLN A 74 6.77 -8.16 0.35
CA GLN A 74 6.13 -7.50 -0.80
C GLN A 74 6.89 -6.24 -1.21
N THR A 75 7.29 -5.42 -0.24
CA THR A 75 8.06 -4.20 -0.49
C THR A 75 9.39 -4.50 -1.15
N ARG A 76 10.11 -5.53 -0.67
CA ARG A 76 11.37 -5.98 -1.29
C ARG A 76 11.15 -6.45 -2.73
N ALA A 77 10.16 -7.31 -2.95
CA ALA A 77 9.84 -7.82 -4.29
C ALA A 77 9.45 -6.71 -5.27
N LEU A 78 8.73 -5.68 -4.78
CA LEU A 78 8.37 -4.52 -5.57
C LEU A 78 9.61 -3.73 -6.01
N LYS A 79 10.53 -3.41 -5.08
CA LYS A 79 11.78 -2.71 -5.40
C LYS A 79 12.59 -3.46 -6.47
N GLU A 80 12.75 -4.77 -6.31
CA GLU A 80 13.41 -5.61 -7.31
C GLU A 80 12.75 -5.50 -8.68
N LYS A 81 11.42 -5.58 -8.73
CA LYS A 81 10.66 -5.51 -9.98
C LYS A 81 10.77 -4.13 -10.65
N ILE A 82 10.79 -3.06 -9.86
CA ILE A 82 11.00 -1.69 -10.35
C ILE A 82 12.38 -1.58 -10.99
N LEU A 83 13.43 -2.02 -10.29
CA LEU A 83 14.79 -1.97 -10.82
C LEU A 83 14.93 -2.75 -12.13
N VAL A 84 14.37 -3.96 -12.21
CA VAL A 84 14.36 -4.73 -13.46
C VAL A 84 13.73 -3.94 -14.61
N LYS A 85 12.57 -3.30 -14.38
CA LYS A 85 11.93 -2.47 -15.40
C LYS A 85 12.75 -1.24 -15.78
N LEU A 86 13.46 -0.64 -14.82
CA LEU A 86 14.30 0.53 -15.09
C LEU A 86 15.50 0.20 -15.96
N THR A 87 16.05 -1.02 -15.87
CA THR A 87 17.21 -1.42 -16.69
C THR A 87 16.96 -1.36 -18.20
N GLU A 88 15.70 -1.41 -18.65
CA GLU A 88 15.34 -1.24 -20.07
C GLU A 88 15.63 0.17 -20.59
N LYS A 89 15.54 1.19 -19.72
CA LYS A 89 15.72 2.61 -20.07
C LYS A 89 17.00 3.22 -19.50
N HIS A 90 17.53 2.61 -18.44
CA HIS A 90 18.67 3.08 -17.65
C HIS A 90 19.70 1.94 -17.52
N PRO A 91 20.43 1.59 -18.60
CA PRO A 91 21.41 0.51 -18.58
C PRO A 91 22.57 0.73 -17.60
N GLU A 92 22.80 1.97 -17.15
CA GLU A 92 23.74 2.32 -16.09
C GLU A 92 23.45 1.60 -14.76
N LEU A 93 22.20 1.22 -14.49
CA LEU A 93 21.81 0.40 -13.33
C LEU A 93 22.36 -1.04 -13.41
N ILE A 94 22.66 -1.54 -14.61
CA ILE A 94 23.20 -2.89 -14.83
C ILE A 94 24.71 -2.94 -14.55
N ALA A 95 25.39 -1.79 -14.65
CA ALA A 95 26.84 -1.72 -14.56
C ALA A 95 27.35 -2.05 -13.14
N GLU A 96 26.50 -1.93 -12.12
CA GLU A 96 26.89 -2.20 -10.74
C GLU A 96 26.78 -3.70 -10.42
N LYS A 97 27.93 -4.30 -10.12
CA LYS A 97 28.05 -5.75 -9.92
C LYS A 97 27.48 -6.14 -8.57
N ILE A 98 26.65 -7.19 -8.55
CA ILE A 98 26.19 -7.82 -7.31
C ILE A 98 27.42 -8.18 -6.44
N PRO A 99 27.51 -7.65 -5.21
CA PRO A 99 28.63 -7.95 -4.32
C PRO A 99 28.72 -9.45 -4.04
N LYS A 100 29.91 -10.02 -4.24
CA LYS A 100 30.19 -11.44 -3.97
C LYS A 100 30.83 -11.58 -2.60
N VAL A 101 30.37 -12.58 -1.85
CA VAL A 101 30.91 -12.89 -0.53
C VAL A 101 32.28 -13.55 -0.65
N THR A 102 33.24 -13.02 0.10
CA THR A 102 34.61 -13.49 0.18
C THR A 102 34.80 -14.45 1.36
N ASN A 103 35.85 -15.28 1.29
CA ASN A 103 36.21 -16.16 2.41
C ASN A 103 36.60 -15.37 3.68
N ALA A 104 37.11 -14.14 3.53
CA ALA A 104 37.42 -13.26 4.64
C ALA A 104 36.15 -12.84 5.39
N GLU A 105 35.09 -12.44 4.68
CA GLU A 105 33.81 -12.07 5.28
C GLU A 105 33.14 -13.25 5.98
N ILE A 106 33.20 -14.44 5.39
CA ILE A 106 32.70 -15.69 6.03
C ILE A 106 33.44 -15.95 7.33
N LYS A 107 34.77 -15.83 7.32
CA LYS A 107 35.60 -16.02 8.52
C LYS A 107 35.27 -14.98 9.59
N SER A 108 35.20 -13.70 9.22
CA SER A 108 34.86 -12.61 10.15
C SER A 108 33.47 -12.80 10.76
N PHE A 109 32.48 -13.22 9.97
CA PHE A 109 31.14 -13.52 10.46
C PHE A 109 31.15 -14.70 11.45
N TYR A 110 31.84 -15.79 11.15
CA TYR A 110 31.97 -16.94 12.06
C TYR A 110 32.67 -16.57 13.38
N GLU A 111 33.74 -15.77 13.30
CA GLU A 111 34.50 -15.34 14.48
C GLU A 111 33.69 -14.40 15.38
N GLY A 112 32.94 -13.46 14.77
CA GLY A 112 32.12 -12.46 15.45
C GLY A 112 30.78 -12.98 16.00
N ASN A 113 30.36 -14.20 15.65
CA ASN A 113 29.08 -14.77 16.10
C ASN A 113 29.30 -16.05 16.93
N PRO A 114 29.48 -15.95 18.26
CA PRO A 114 29.74 -17.11 19.13
C PRO A 114 28.65 -18.19 19.06
N GLY A 115 27.39 -17.80 18.80
CA GLY A 115 26.27 -18.73 18.68
C GLY A 115 26.44 -19.73 17.53
N ILE A 116 27.09 -19.33 16.43
CA ILE A 116 27.30 -20.17 15.24
C ILE A 116 28.32 -21.28 15.52
N LYS A 117 29.27 -21.04 16.44
CA LYS A 117 30.28 -22.04 16.84
C LYS A 117 29.64 -23.27 17.49
N LYS A 118 28.39 -23.16 17.98
CA LYS A 118 27.59 -24.29 18.47
C LYS A 118 27.10 -25.23 17.36
N LEU A 119 27.03 -24.75 16.11
CA LEU A 119 26.50 -25.50 14.96
C LEU A 119 27.60 -26.33 14.26
N GLY A 120 28.87 -25.94 14.41
CA GLY A 120 30.01 -26.66 13.86
C GLY A 120 31.27 -25.83 13.72
N THR A 121 32.31 -26.46 13.18
CA THR A 121 33.54 -25.79 12.75
C THR A 121 33.27 -24.88 11.55
N LEU A 122 34.14 -23.88 11.32
CA LEU A 122 34.04 -22.96 10.18
C LEU A 122 33.80 -23.70 8.85
N SER A 123 34.55 -24.77 8.59
CA SER A 123 34.38 -25.57 7.35
C SER A 123 32.95 -26.09 7.20
N LYS A 124 32.39 -26.65 8.30
CA LYS A 124 31.05 -27.25 8.32
C LYS A 124 29.94 -26.24 8.06
N VAL A 125 30.07 -25.01 8.55
CA VAL A 125 29.03 -23.98 8.47
C VAL A 125 29.29 -22.91 7.39
N SER A 126 30.40 -23.02 6.67
CA SER A 126 30.84 -21.99 5.72
C SER A 126 29.88 -21.80 4.55
N ALA A 127 29.21 -22.86 4.12
CA ALA A 127 28.24 -22.81 3.03
C ALA A 127 26.99 -22.03 3.44
N GLU A 128 26.45 -22.30 4.63
CA GLU A 128 25.28 -21.62 5.18
C GLU A 128 25.57 -20.14 5.48
N ILE A 129 26.77 -19.85 6.03
CA ILE A 129 27.19 -18.45 6.24
C ILE A 129 27.28 -17.73 4.90
N ARG A 130 27.85 -18.36 3.86
CA ARG A 130 27.93 -17.76 2.53
C ARG A 130 26.55 -17.45 1.97
N ASP A 131 25.63 -18.40 1.97
CA ASP A 131 24.26 -18.21 1.49
C ASP A 131 23.53 -17.07 2.25
N TYR A 132 23.70 -17.02 3.58
CA TYR A 132 23.17 -15.93 4.38
C TYR A 132 23.74 -14.56 3.99
N LEU A 133 25.07 -14.46 3.89
CA LEU A 133 25.75 -13.21 3.55
C LEU A 133 25.42 -12.76 2.13
N GLU A 134 25.33 -13.68 1.16
CA GLU A 134 24.97 -13.36 -0.22
C GLU A 134 23.55 -12.78 -0.30
N LYS A 135 22.59 -13.37 0.44
CA LYS A 135 21.23 -12.84 0.56
C LYS A 135 21.23 -11.45 1.20
N SER A 136 22.00 -11.24 2.27
CA SER A 136 22.11 -9.96 2.96
C SER A 136 22.70 -8.88 2.05
N PHE A 137 23.83 -9.17 1.40
CA PHE A 137 24.51 -8.25 0.51
C PHE A 137 23.66 -7.88 -0.70
N ARG A 138 22.94 -8.86 -1.29
CA ARG A 138 21.98 -8.61 -2.36
C ARG A 138 20.87 -7.65 -1.92
N GLN A 139 20.33 -7.82 -0.71
CA GLN A 139 19.28 -6.93 -0.20
C GLN A 139 19.77 -5.50 -0.02
N VAL A 140 20.97 -5.32 0.56
CA VAL A 140 21.60 -4.00 0.70
C VAL A 140 21.82 -3.36 -0.67
N HIS A 141 22.35 -4.13 -1.62
CA HIS A 141 22.59 -3.64 -2.98
C HIS A 141 21.30 -3.21 -3.68
N ILE A 142 20.21 -4.00 -3.60
CA ILE A 142 18.89 -3.61 -4.12
C ILE A 142 18.41 -2.30 -3.50
N GLU A 143 18.54 -2.15 -2.19
CA GLU A 143 18.13 -0.93 -1.52
C GLU A 143 18.92 0.28 -2.02
N GLN A 144 20.24 0.15 -2.14
CA GLN A 144 21.11 1.22 -2.66
C GLN A 144 20.73 1.63 -4.09
N GLN A 145 20.52 0.64 -4.97
CA GLN A 145 20.08 0.91 -6.35
C GLN A 145 18.71 1.60 -6.39
N TYR A 146 17.78 1.15 -5.56
CA TYR A 146 16.45 1.75 -5.47
C TYR A 146 16.52 3.20 -4.98
N GLN A 147 17.28 3.48 -3.91
CA GLN A 147 17.46 4.84 -3.42
C GLN A 147 18.18 5.74 -4.44
N ASN A 148 19.14 5.18 -5.18
CA ASN A 148 19.76 5.90 -6.29
C ASN A 148 18.71 6.27 -7.36
N ALA A 149 17.89 5.31 -7.81
CA ALA A 149 16.82 5.55 -8.78
C ALA A 149 15.81 6.61 -8.32
N VAL A 150 15.45 6.60 -7.03
CA VAL A 150 14.61 7.64 -6.40
C VAL A 150 15.31 9.00 -6.48
N SER A 151 16.59 9.08 -6.15
CA SER A 151 17.34 10.35 -6.19
C SER A 151 17.48 10.92 -7.60
N GLN A 152 17.51 10.06 -8.63
CA GLN A 152 17.49 10.43 -10.04
C GLN A 152 16.08 10.77 -10.56
N GLY A 153 15.03 10.55 -9.77
CA GLY A 153 13.63 10.80 -10.16
C GLY A 153 13.05 9.79 -11.15
N TRP A 154 13.58 8.56 -11.18
CA TRP A 154 13.10 7.50 -12.07
C TRP A 154 11.92 6.71 -11.51
N VAL A 155 11.66 6.85 -10.20
CA VAL A 155 10.59 6.20 -9.43
C VAL A 155 9.74 7.26 -8.75
#